data_AF-A0A174H374-F1
#
_entry.id   AF-A0A174H374-F1
#
_cell.length_a   1.000
_cell.length_b   1.000
_cell.length_c   1.000
_cell.angle_alpha   90.00
_cell.angle_beta   90.00
_cell.angle_gamma   90.00
#
_symmetry.space_group_name_H-M   'P 1'
#
loop_
_entity.id
_entity.type
_entity.pdbx_description
1 polymer ?
#
loop_
_entity_poly.entity_id
_entity_poly.type
_entity_poly.pdbx_seq_one_letter_code
_entity_poly.pdbx_strand_id
1 'polypeptide(L)'
;MRTYKIRLLKCSGKDQKISAYLQLLTGLDKVMANRIVSNLPATLFDNLDEEGMEYFKEAFDFYKVEYEITPLEETCEVCGYPSRQVIVLGRIVEYYGQRNGFLQLAKKYNFETKEDLSMAPFLIRDGMDAEKAVKLQQELTNIGIRSQVIRSGSPVTERKRKKFFQRLLSSEV
;
A
#
# COMPACT_ATOMS: atom_id res chain seq x y z
N MET A 1 4.91 -21.53 8.65
CA MET A 1 3.74 -20.77 8.17
C MET A 1 3.22 -21.44 6.92
N ARG A 2 1.90 -21.53 6.71
CA ARG A 2 1.34 -21.98 5.43
C ARG A 2 1.62 -20.91 4.37
N THR A 3 1.98 -21.35 3.18
CA THR A 3 2.15 -20.46 2.03
C THR A 3 0.96 -20.60 1.08
N TYR A 4 0.76 -19.60 0.23
CA TYR A 4 -0.38 -19.48 -0.64
C TYR A 4 0.09 -19.09 -2.03
N LYS A 5 -0.57 -19.68 -3.03
CA LYS A 5 -0.46 -19.28 -4.42
C LYS A 5 -1.70 -18.49 -4.79
N ILE A 6 -1.49 -17.36 -5.46
CA ILE A 6 -2.56 -16.48 -5.94
C ILE A 6 -2.51 -16.43 -7.47
N ARG A 7 -3.65 -16.76 -8.09
CA ARG A 7 -3.86 -16.64 -9.52
C ARG A 7 -4.91 -15.57 -9.79
N LEU A 8 -4.58 -14.65 -10.68
CA LEU A 8 -5.53 -13.68 -11.19
C LEU A 8 -6.16 -14.26 -12.46
N LEU A 9 -7.49 -14.35 -12.48
CA LEU A 9 -8.24 -14.98 -13.57
C LEU A 9 -8.78 -13.94 -14.54
N LYS A 10 -9.33 -12.84 -14.04
CA LYS A 10 -9.95 -11.79 -14.86
C LYS A 10 -9.99 -10.44 -14.14
N CYS A 11 -9.64 -9.37 -14.85
CA CYS A 11 -9.64 -8.00 -14.32
C CYS A 11 -10.96 -7.23 -14.49
N SER A 12 -11.94 -7.76 -15.21
CA SER A 12 -13.28 -7.16 -15.36
C SER A 12 -13.28 -5.67 -15.75
N GLY A 13 -12.37 -5.28 -16.65
CA GLY A 13 -12.21 -3.88 -17.11
C GLY A 13 -11.47 -2.97 -16.13
N LYS A 14 -10.80 -3.50 -15.11
CA LYS A 14 -9.98 -2.78 -14.12
C LYS A 14 -8.47 -2.93 -14.37
N ASP A 15 -8.09 -3.28 -15.59
CA ASP A 15 -6.74 -3.67 -15.98
C ASP A 15 -5.68 -2.65 -15.57
N GLN A 16 -5.95 -1.37 -15.81
CA GLN A 16 -5.04 -0.28 -15.43
C GLN A 16 -4.86 -0.16 -13.91
N LYS A 17 -5.92 -0.40 -13.12
CA LYS A 17 -5.88 -0.30 -11.67
C LYS A 17 -5.11 -1.46 -11.06
N ILE A 18 -5.33 -2.67 -11.56
CA ILE A 18 -4.58 -3.86 -11.12
C ILE A 18 -3.11 -3.75 -11.54
N SER A 19 -2.83 -3.29 -12.75
CA SER A 19 -1.45 -3.04 -13.18
C SER A 19 -0.74 -2.03 -12.28
N ALA A 20 -1.39 -0.90 -11.97
CA ALA A 20 -0.84 0.08 -11.04
C ALA A 20 -0.63 -0.51 -9.64
N TYR A 21 -1.56 -1.34 -9.16
CA TYR A 21 -1.44 -2.01 -7.87
C TYR A 21 -0.21 -2.92 -7.81
N LEU A 22 -0.02 -3.74 -8.84
CA LEU A 22 1.12 -4.65 -8.95
C LEU A 22 2.45 -3.89 -8.98
N GLN A 23 2.53 -2.78 -9.71
CA GLN A 23 3.73 -1.92 -9.74
C GLN A 23 4.11 -1.44 -8.34
N LEU A 24 3.13 -0.99 -7.54
CA LEU A 24 3.38 -0.49 -6.19
C LEU A 24 3.88 -1.59 -5.25
N LEU A 25 3.30 -2.79 -5.34
CA LEU A 25 3.62 -3.91 -4.47
C LEU A 25 4.96 -4.57 -4.77
N THR A 26 5.29 -4.69 -6.06
CA THR A 26 6.40 -5.52 -6.53
C THR A 26 7.59 -4.70 -7.01
N GLY A 27 7.41 -3.39 -7.24
CA GLY A 27 8.39 -2.55 -7.90
C GLY A 27 8.57 -2.86 -9.39
N LEU A 28 7.70 -3.70 -9.98
CA LEU A 28 7.72 -3.98 -11.42
C LEU A 28 7.52 -2.70 -12.22
N ASP A 29 8.16 -2.64 -13.39
CA ASP A 29 7.89 -1.56 -14.33
C ASP A 29 6.48 -1.69 -14.95
N LYS A 30 5.99 -0.57 -15.47
CA LYS A 30 4.66 -0.46 -16.06
C LYS A 30 4.42 -1.43 -17.22
N VAL A 31 5.43 -1.70 -18.04
CA VAL A 31 5.30 -2.58 -19.21
C VAL A 31 5.11 -4.02 -18.73
N MET A 32 5.91 -4.45 -17.76
CA MET A 32 5.83 -5.79 -17.19
C MET A 32 4.49 -6.01 -16.48
N ALA A 33 4.05 -5.05 -15.66
CA ALA A 33 2.75 -5.13 -14.98
C ALA A 33 1.57 -5.17 -15.97
N ASN A 34 1.59 -4.35 -17.02
CA ASN A 34 0.57 -4.41 -18.08
C ASN A 34 0.58 -5.75 -18.80
N ARG A 35 1.76 -6.30 -19.10
CA ARG A 35 1.88 -7.60 -19.77
C ARG A 35 1.29 -8.74 -18.95
N ILE A 36 1.45 -8.72 -17.63
CA ILE A 36 0.81 -9.70 -16.73
C ILE A 36 -0.71 -9.60 -16.84
N VAL A 37 -1.25 -8.39 -16.72
CA VAL A 37 -2.70 -8.14 -16.72
C VAL A 37 -3.35 -8.40 -18.09
N SER A 38 -2.61 -8.24 -19.19
CA SER A 38 -3.11 -8.56 -20.54
C SER A 38 -3.07 -10.06 -20.89
N ASN A 39 -2.35 -10.89 -20.11
CA ASN A 39 -2.18 -12.32 -20.37
C ASN A 39 -2.79 -13.17 -19.25
N LEU A 40 -4.08 -12.95 -18.95
CA LEU A 40 -4.81 -13.71 -17.92
C LEU A 40 -5.42 -14.99 -18.51
N PRO A 41 -5.53 -16.08 -17.72
CA PRO A 41 -5.20 -16.19 -16.30
C PRO A 41 -3.68 -16.30 -16.03
N ALA A 42 -3.19 -15.62 -14.99
CA ALA A 42 -1.77 -15.61 -14.62
C ALA A 42 -1.56 -15.92 -13.12
N THR A 43 -0.52 -16.69 -12.80
CA THR A 43 -0.02 -16.81 -11.43
C THR A 43 0.76 -15.55 -11.08
N LEU A 44 0.35 -14.85 -10.03
CA LEU A 44 1.03 -13.64 -9.57
C LEU A 44 2.12 -13.96 -8.54
N PHE A 45 1.81 -14.87 -7.61
CA PHE A 45 2.69 -15.29 -6.53
C PHE A 45 2.42 -16.76 -6.22
N ASP A 46 3.46 -17.48 -5.84
CA ASP A 46 3.43 -18.91 -5.54
C ASP A 46 4.03 -19.26 -4.18
N ASN A 47 4.39 -18.28 -3.35
CA ASN A 47 4.94 -18.49 -2.01
C ASN A 47 4.58 -17.33 -1.06
N LEU A 48 3.33 -16.83 -1.14
CA LEU A 48 2.85 -15.78 -0.24
C LEU A 48 2.58 -16.36 1.13
N ASP A 49 2.97 -15.66 2.19
CA ASP A 49 2.48 -16.00 3.51
C ASP A 49 1.06 -15.48 3.75
N GLU A 50 0.48 -15.85 4.89
CA GLU A 50 -0.91 -15.50 5.23
C GLU A 50 -1.16 -13.99 5.22
N GLU A 51 -0.24 -13.22 5.80
CA GLU A 51 -0.34 -11.77 5.84
C GLU A 51 -0.28 -11.17 4.43
N GLY A 52 0.66 -11.61 3.59
CA GLY A 52 0.71 -11.17 2.20
C GLY A 52 -0.54 -11.58 1.42
N MET A 53 -1.06 -12.79 1.65
CA MET A 53 -2.27 -13.28 0.99
C MET A 53 -3.49 -12.41 1.31
N GLU A 54 -3.68 -12.04 2.58
CA GLU A 54 -4.77 -11.15 2.99
C GLU A 54 -4.72 -9.80 2.27
N TYR A 55 -3.51 -9.29 1.98
CA TYR A 55 -3.35 -8.04 1.24
C TYR A 55 -3.91 -8.11 -0.17
N PHE A 56 -3.56 -9.16 -0.92
CA PHE A 56 -4.07 -9.36 -2.27
C PHE A 56 -5.57 -9.62 -2.26
N LYS A 57 -6.04 -10.43 -1.31
CA LYS A 57 -7.45 -10.75 -1.15
C LYS A 57 -8.29 -9.48 -0.98
N GLU A 58 -7.92 -8.62 -0.02
CA GLU A 58 -8.64 -7.38 0.24
C GLU A 58 -8.65 -6.45 -0.99
N ALA A 59 -7.52 -6.29 -1.67
CA ALA A 59 -7.43 -5.43 -2.85
C ALA A 59 -8.23 -5.98 -4.04
N PHE A 60 -8.19 -7.29 -4.26
CA PHE A 60 -8.93 -7.93 -5.34
C PHE A 60 -10.44 -7.93 -5.10
N ASP A 61 -10.86 -8.15 -3.85
CA ASP A 61 -12.26 -7.99 -3.44
C ASP A 61 -12.73 -6.54 -3.66
N PHE A 62 -11.90 -5.56 -3.29
CA PHE A 62 -12.20 -4.14 -3.50
C PHE A 62 -12.41 -3.81 -4.99
N TYR A 63 -11.52 -4.30 -5.86
CA TYR A 63 -11.61 -4.08 -7.31
C TYR A 63 -12.62 -4.98 -8.02
N LYS A 64 -13.21 -5.96 -7.32
CA LYS A 64 -14.16 -6.93 -7.86
C LYS A 64 -13.58 -7.70 -9.05
N VAL A 65 -12.34 -8.16 -8.92
CA VAL A 65 -11.68 -9.00 -9.92
C VAL A 65 -11.87 -10.48 -9.59
N GLU A 66 -11.73 -11.35 -10.59
CA GLU A 66 -11.81 -12.80 -10.38
C GLU A 66 -10.40 -13.34 -10.11
N TYR A 67 -10.23 -14.05 -9.00
CA TYR A 67 -8.96 -14.62 -8.56
C TYR A 67 -9.17 -15.94 -7.82
N GLU A 68 -8.11 -16.73 -7.73
CA GLU A 68 -8.07 -18.03 -7.04
C GLU A 68 -6.90 -18.02 -6.05
N ILE A 69 -7.15 -18.50 -4.83
CA ILE A 69 -6.12 -18.69 -3.79
C ILE A 69 -6.06 -20.17 -3.44
N THR A 70 -4.87 -20.76 -3.53
CA THR A 70 -4.61 -22.16 -3.18
C THR A 70 -3.56 -22.23 -2.09
N PRO A 71 -3.81 -22.89 -0.94
CA PRO A 71 -2.78 -23.14 0.05
C PRO A 71 -1.75 -24.12 -0.50
N LEU A 72 -0.50 -23.96 -0.07
CA LEU A 72 0.62 -24.83 -0.38
C LEU A 72 1.08 -25.54 0.89
N GLU A 73 1.55 -26.78 0.74
CA GLU A 73 1.89 -27.65 1.87
C GLU A 73 3.24 -27.29 2.51
N GLU A 74 4.09 -26.54 1.82
CA GLU A 74 5.44 -26.22 2.28
C GLU A 74 5.48 -25.00 3.20
N THR A 75 6.15 -25.16 4.34
CA THR A 75 6.40 -24.09 5.29
C THR A 75 7.71 -23.37 4.99
N CYS A 76 7.64 -22.15 4.46
CA CYS A 76 8.82 -21.30 4.31
C CYS A 76 9.07 -20.46 5.58
N GLU A 77 10.34 -20.22 5.88
CA GLU A 77 10.75 -19.16 6.80
C GLU A 77 10.63 -17.82 6.08
N VAL A 78 9.76 -16.96 6.59
CA VAL A 78 9.54 -15.62 6.05
C VAL A 78 10.38 -14.65 6.88
N CYS A 79 11.27 -13.90 6.23
CA CYS A 79 12.07 -12.88 6.91
C CYS A 79 11.16 -11.81 7.54
N GLY A 80 11.45 -11.41 8.77
CA GLY A 80 10.76 -10.29 9.42
C GLY A 80 10.98 -9.00 8.63
N TYR A 81 9.89 -8.30 8.31
CA TYR A 81 9.96 -7.03 7.60
C TYR A 81 10.06 -5.90 8.61
N PRO A 82 11.16 -5.13 8.62
CA PRO A 82 11.39 -4.10 9.63
C PRO A 82 10.45 -2.89 9.46
N SER A 83 9.72 -2.81 8.34
CA SER A 83 8.98 -1.63 7.91
C SER A 83 7.73 -1.99 7.09
N ARG A 84 6.84 -1.00 6.97
CA ARG A 84 5.56 -1.12 6.27
C ARG A 84 5.32 0.03 5.29
N GLN A 85 4.53 -0.25 4.27
CA GLN A 85 3.97 0.75 3.34
C GLN A 85 2.48 0.86 3.56
N VAL A 86 1.91 2.04 3.30
CA VAL A 86 0.46 2.26 3.28
C VAL A 86 0.07 2.69 1.88
N ILE A 87 -0.86 1.95 1.29
CA ILE A 87 -1.37 2.16 -0.06
C ILE A 87 -2.87 2.47 0.02
N VAL A 88 -3.33 3.43 -0.77
CA VAL A 88 -4.75 3.71 -0.94
C VAL A 88 -5.30 2.83 -2.06
N LEU A 89 -6.38 2.10 -1.78
CA LEU A 89 -7.00 1.15 -2.71
C LEU A 89 -8.12 1.76 -3.56
N GLY A 90 -8.69 2.92 -3.18
CA GLY A 90 -9.93 3.36 -3.82
C GLY A 90 -10.35 4.81 -3.61
N ARG A 91 -11.41 5.21 -4.33
CA ARG A 91 -12.11 6.48 -4.10
C ARG A 91 -12.66 6.53 -2.68
N ILE A 92 -12.74 7.76 -2.15
CA ILE A 92 -13.49 8.11 -0.94
C ILE A 92 -14.90 7.49 -1.05
N VAL A 93 -15.26 6.64 -0.10
CA VAL A 93 -16.64 6.20 0.05
C VAL A 93 -17.39 7.39 0.64
N GLU A 94 -18.10 8.14 -0.20
CA GLU A 94 -19.11 9.17 0.11
C GLU A 94 -19.04 9.79 1.51
N TYR A 95 -17.90 10.39 1.87
CA TYR A 95 -17.82 11.27 3.02
C TYR A 95 -17.42 12.65 2.53
N TYR A 96 -18.42 13.53 2.45
CA TYR A 96 -18.28 14.97 2.24
C TYR A 96 -17.50 15.68 3.38
N GLY A 97 -16.99 14.92 4.36
CA GLY A 97 -16.17 15.40 5.47
C GLY A 97 -14.72 15.68 5.08
N GLN A 98 -14.55 16.80 4.38
CA GLN A 98 -13.36 17.67 4.35
C GLN A 98 -12.00 17.04 3.96
N ARG A 99 -11.51 17.45 2.79
CA ARG A 99 -10.08 17.46 2.36
C ARG A 99 -9.10 17.82 3.51
N ASN A 100 -9.56 18.58 4.50
CA ASN A 100 -8.83 18.92 5.73
C ASN A 100 -8.36 17.70 6.54
N GLY A 101 -9.16 16.64 6.67
CA GLY A 101 -8.76 15.44 7.43
C GLY A 101 -7.54 14.78 6.80
N PHE A 102 -7.57 14.58 5.48
CA PHE A 102 -6.44 14.04 4.73
C PHE A 102 -5.20 14.95 4.81
N LEU A 103 -5.35 16.27 4.68
CA LEU A 103 -4.25 17.24 4.83
C LEU A 103 -3.64 17.23 6.24
N GLN A 104 -4.45 17.04 7.29
CA GLN A 104 -3.97 16.92 8.67
C GLN A 104 -3.17 15.63 8.87
N LEU A 105 -3.66 14.51 8.34
CA LEU A 105 -2.92 13.24 8.36
C LEU A 105 -1.60 13.36 7.60
N ALA A 106 -1.59 14.04 6.46
CA ALA A 106 -0.37 14.29 5.70
C ALA A 106 0.68 15.07 6.49
N LYS A 107 0.27 16.12 7.22
CA LYS A 107 1.17 16.85 8.12
C LYS A 107 1.65 15.99 9.28
N LYS A 108 0.78 15.18 9.88
CA LYS A 108 1.07 14.34 11.04
C LYS A 108 2.05 13.21 10.70
N TYR A 109 1.82 12.51 9.59
CA TYR A 109 2.62 11.37 9.14
C TYR A 109 3.68 11.75 8.09
N ASN A 110 3.77 13.04 7.76
CA ASN A 110 4.75 13.64 6.85
C ASN A 110 4.79 12.97 5.47
N PHE A 111 3.63 12.76 4.84
CA PHE A 111 3.52 12.24 3.49
C PHE A 111 3.04 13.28 2.49
N GLU A 112 3.36 13.05 1.22
CA GLU A 112 2.95 13.92 0.11
C GLU A 112 1.47 13.70 -0.22
N THR A 113 0.70 14.77 -0.29
CA THR A 113 -0.69 14.70 -0.77
C THR A 113 -0.69 14.87 -2.27
N LYS A 114 -0.84 13.76 -3.02
CA LYS A 114 -1.29 13.85 -4.40
C LYS A 114 -2.76 14.29 -4.37
N GLU A 115 -3.07 15.42 -5.00
CA GLU A 115 -4.38 16.06 -4.86
C GLU A 115 -5.53 15.21 -5.41
N ASP A 116 -5.22 14.29 -6.33
CA ASP A 116 -6.21 13.46 -6.99
C ASP A 116 -6.36 12.09 -6.31
N LEU A 117 -7.25 12.05 -5.32
CA LEU A 117 -7.69 10.81 -4.65
C LEU A 117 -8.51 9.89 -5.57
N SER A 118 -8.84 10.31 -6.80
CA SER A 118 -9.55 9.47 -7.76
C SER A 118 -8.63 8.47 -8.48
N MET A 119 -7.30 8.68 -8.42
CA MET A 119 -6.28 7.90 -9.13
C MET A 119 -5.80 6.67 -8.34
N ALA A 120 -6.73 5.93 -7.73
CA ALA A 120 -6.41 4.71 -6.99
C ALA A 120 -6.09 3.52 -7.93
N PRO A 121 -5.08 2.70 -7.59
CA PRO A 121 -4.30 2.70 -6.34
C PRO A 121 -3.05 3.59 -6.37
N PHE A 122 -2.62 4.10 -5.21
CA PHE A 122 -1.35 4.83 -5.05
C PHE A 122 -0.73 4.68 -3.65
N LEU A 123 0.61 4.66 -3.60
CA LEU A 123 1.39 4.67 -2.36
C LEU A 123 1.31 6.04 -1.69
N ILE A 124 0.95 6.08 -0.41
CA ILE A 124 0.97 7.31 0.40
C ILE A 124 2.17 7.39 1.32
N ARG A 125 2.64 6.28 1.86
CA ARG A 125 3.79 6.28 2.76
C ARG A 125 4.52 4.96 2.70
N ASP A 126 5.84 5.02 2.59
CA ASP A 126 6.74 3.88 2.67
C ASP A 126 7.68 4.02 3.88
N GLY A 127 8.24 2.91 4.36
CA GLY A 127 9.26 2.85 5.39
C GLY A 127 8.74 3.25 6.77
N MET A 128 7.50 2.89 7.09
CA MET A 128 6.86 3.26 8.34
C MET A 128 6.86 2.09 9.34
N ASP A 129 6.96 2.41 10.64
CA ASP A 129 6.81 1.42 11.71
C ASP A 129 5.44 0.74 11.65
N ALA A 130 5.38 -0.55 12.01
CA ALA A 130 4.14 -1.33 11.97
C ALA A 130 2.98 -0.66 12.73
N GLU A 131 3.22 -0.20 13.97
CA GLU A 131 2.19 0.48 14.77
C GLU A 131 1.70 1.79 14.14
N LYS A 132 2.63 2.60 13.61
CA LYS A 132 2.28 3.86 12.93
C LYS A 132 1.49 3.60 11.66
N ALA A 133 1.82 2.53 10.93
CA ALA A 133 1.13 2.16 9.70
C ALA A 133 -0.31 1.71 9.97
N VAL A 134 -0.51 0.83 10.95
CA VAL A 134 -1.85 0.40 11.39
C VAL A 134 -2.68 1.59 11.88
N LYS A 135 -2.07 2.49 12.67
CA LYS A 135 -2.75 3.70 13.13
C LYS A 135 -3.14 4.64 11.98
N LEU A 136 -2.26 4.85 11.00
CA LEU A 136 -2.58 5.63 9.82
C LEU A 136 -3.72 5.00 9.01
N GLN A 137 -3.70 3.67 8.81
CA GLN A 137 -4.78 2.95 8.10
C GLN A 137 -6.13 3.13 8.80
N GLN A 138 -6.17 3.02 10.13
CA GLN A 138 -7.39 3.25 10.91
C GLN A 138 -7.88 4.69 10.79
N GLU A 139 -6.98 5.68 10.90
CA GLU A 139 -7.34 7.10 10.78
C GLU A 139 -7.84 7.45 9.36
N LEU A 140 -7.28 6.83 8.32
CA LEU A 140 -7.77 6.94 6.94
C LEU A 140 -9.15 6.30 6.78
N THR A 141 -9.36 5.13 7.40
CA THR A 141 -10.64 4.43 7.37
C THR A 141 -11.73 5.25 8.05
N ASN A 142 -11.42 5.91 9.17
CA ASN A 142 -12.34 6.78 9.90
C ASN A 142 -12.80 8.01 9.09
N ILE A 143 -12.04 8.43 8.06
CA ILE A 143 -12.42 9.52 7.15
C ILE A 143 -12.93 9.01 5.79
N GLY A 144 -13.26 7.71 5.70
CA GLY A 144 -13.86 7.11 4.50
C GLY A 144 -12.87 6.74 3.39
N ILE A 145 -11.57 6.68 3.68
CA ILE A 145 -10.53 6.26 2.73
C ILE A 145 -10.18 4.78 2.96
N ARG A 146 -10.42 3.95 1.94
CA ARG A 146 -9.97 2.56 1.94
C ARG A 146 -8.45 2.51 1.69
N SER A 147 -7.72 1.96 2.65
CA SER A 147 -6.26 1.81 2.57
C SER A 147 -5.81 0.48 3.14
N GLN A 148 -4.61 0.07 2.77
CA GLN A 148 -3.99 -1.16 3.19
C GLN A 148 -2.56 -0.92 3.66
N VAL A 149 -2.17 -1.62 4.72
CA VAL A 149 -0.79 -1.68 5.21
C VAL A 149 -0.15 -2.92 4.62
N ILE A 150 0.98 -2.79 3.93
CA ILE A 150 1.74 -3.91 3.38
C ILE A 150 3.18 -3.88 3.90
N ARG A 151 3.94 -4.93 3.63
CA ARG A 151 5.37 -5.00 3.95
C ARG A 151 6.17 -4.10 3.02
N SER A 152 7.26 -3.54 3.54
CA SER A 152 8.19 -2.72 2.78
C SER A 152 9.56 -3.37 2.70
N GLY A 153 10.23 -3.21 1.55
CA GLY A 153 11.66 -3.50 1.41
C GLY A 153 12.56 -2.34 1.86
N SER A 154 12.00 -1.16 2.14
CA SER A 154 12.74 0.05 2.53
C SER A 154 12.93 0.11 4.05
N PRO A 155 14.11 0.43 4.59
CA PRO A 155 14.29 0.56 6.04
C PRO A 155 13.42 1.68 6.63
N VAL A 156 13.07 1.59 7.91
CA VAL A 156 12.37 2.68 8.62
C VAL A 156 13.28 3.90 8.62
N THR A 157 12.96 4.87 7.76
CA THR A 157 13.66 6.15 7.77
C THR A 157 12.96 7.04 8.77
N GLU A 158 13.48 7.09 10.00
CA GLU A 158 13.26 8.25 10.84
C GLU A 158 13.86 9.46 10.11
N ARG A 159 13.03 10.18 9.35
CA ARG A 159 13.33 11.56 8.97
C ARG A 159 13.35 12.35 10.29
N LYS A 160 14.46 12.27 11.03
CA LYS A 160 14.79 13.22 12.08
C LYS A 160 14.60 14.57 11.42
N ARG A 161 13.61 15.35 11.91
CA ARG A 161 13.52 16.77 11.59
C ARG A 161 14.94 17.29 11.81
N LYS A 162 15.64 17.67 10.74
CA LYS A 162 16.77 18.59 10.90
C LYS A 162 16.17 19.72 11.70
N LYS A 163 16.59 19.86 12.97
CA LYS A 163 16.24 20.98 13.82
C LYS A 163 16.72 22.21 13.06
N PHE A 164 15.84 22.82 12.28
CA PHE A 164 16.06 24.13 11.66
C PHE A 164 15.97 25.25 12.71
N PHE A 165 16.03 24.90 13.99
CA PHE A 165 16.20 25.78 15.15
C PHE A 165 17.60 25.60 15.75
N GLN A 166 18.63 25.84 14.94
CA GLN A 166 20.00 25.97 15.43
C GLN A 166 20.75 27.13 14.74
N ARG A 167 20.00 28.14 14.31
CA ARG A 167 20.51 29.40 13.72
C ARG A 167 19.76 30.65 14.21
N LEU A 168 19.23 30.60 15.44
CA LEU A 168 18.56 31.76 16.08
C LEU A 168 19.01 32.01 17.53
N LEU A 169 20.06 31.31 18.01
CA LEU A 169 20.63 31.50 19.36
C LEU A 169 22.18 31.54 19.33
N SER A 170 22.78 31.98 18.24
CA SER A 170 24.24 32.24 18.18
C SER A 170 24.56 33.57 17.50
N SER A 171 23.58 34.46 17.39
CA SER A 171 23.74 35.81 16.88
C SER A 171 22.77 36.73 17.61
N GLU A 172 22.95 36.82 18.92
CA GLU A 172 22.52 37.98 19.71
C GLU A 172 23.45 38.06 20.92
N VAL A 173 24.40 38.99 20.77
CA VAL A 173 25.30 39.66 21.74
C VAL A 173 26.40 38.82 22.39
#